data_AF-A0A7V9KB05-F1
#
_entry.id   AF-A0A7V9KB05-F1
#
_cell.length_a   1.000
_cell.length_b   1.000
_cell.length_c   1.000
_cell.angle_alpha   90.00
_cell.angle_beta   90.00
_cell.angle_gamma   90.00
#
_symmetry.space_group_name_H-M   'P 1'
#
loop_
_entity.id
_entity.type
_entity.pdbx_description
1 polymer ?
#
loop_
_entity_poly.entity_id
_entity_poly.type
_entity_poly.pdbx_seq_one_letter_code
_entity_poly.pdbx_strand_id
1 'polypeptide(L)'
;LGGILDDRSAEELRCRVIAGAANNQLASEGVADLLAAREILWAPDFVASAGGIVNIAVELEPEGYARERAEPAVRAIGETMGRILDDAAAIGATPLTAAMELARRRLAEAGVSA
;
A
#
# COMPACT_ATOMS: atom_id res chain seq x y z
N LEU A 1 -15.58 -4.03 8.02
CA LEU A 1 -14.58 -4.68 8.91
C LEU A 1 -13.22 -4.07 8.60
N GLY A 2 -12.42 -3.79 9.63
CA GLY A 2 -11.13 -3.09 9.57
C GLY A 2 -10.70 -2.69 10.99
N GLY A 3 -9.60 -1.95 11.12
CA GLY A 3 -9.08 -1.42 12.37
C GLY A 3 -8.52 -2.49 13.30
N ILE A 4 -7.98 -3.58 12.74
CA ILE A 4 -7.40 -4.67 13.55
C ILE A 4 -6.03 -4.31 14.13
N LEU A 5 -5.34 -3.36 13.52
CA LEU A 5 -4.13 -2.75 14.04
C LEU A 5 -4.53 -1.46 14.76
N ASP A 6 -4.57 -1.53 16.08
CA ASP A 6 -4.81 -0.47 17.04
C ASP A 6 -3.59 -0.30 17.97
N ASP A 7 -3.61 0.66 18.89
CA ASP A 7 -2.51 0.93 19.81
C ASP A 7 -2.08 -0.32 20.60
N ARG A 8 -3.05 -1.10 21.08
CA ARG A 8 -2.79 -2.31 21.88
C ARG A 8 -2.14 -3.42 21.05
N SER A 9 -2.71 -3.75 19.90
CA SER A 9 -2.13 -4.76 19.02
C SER A 9 -0.78 -4.31 18.48
N ALA A 10 -0.61 -3.01 18.21
CA ALA A 10 0.66 -2.42 17.85
C ALA A 10 1.71 -2.55 18.94
N GLU A 11 1.37 -2.77 20.21
CA GLU A 11 2.33 -3.09 21.29
C GLU A 11 2.61 -4.60 21.42
N GLU A 12 1.61 -5.44 21.15
CA GLU A 12 1.67 -6.89 21.36
C GLU A 12 2.34 -7.66 20.21
N LEU A 13 2.37 -7.07 19.01
CA LEU A 13 2.92 -7.70 17.81
C LEU A 13 4.39 -8.09 17.97
N ARG A 14 4.73 -9.31 17.53
CA ARG A 14 6.07 -9.92 17.55
C ARG A 14 6.52 -10.30 16.14
N CYS A 15 6.46 -9.35 15.22
CA CYS A 15 6.86 -9.53 13.84
C CYS A 15 7.74 -8.35 13.41
N ARG A 16 8.40 -8.49 12.25
CA ARG A 16 9.15 -7.39 11.64
C ARG A 16 8.42 -6.75 10.46
N VAL A 17 7.47 -7.47 9.88
CA VAL A 17 6.75 -7.04 8.68
C VAL A 17 5.29 -7.43 8.80
N ILE A 18 4.41 -6.51 8.45
CA ILE A 18 2.98 -6.72 8.25
C ILE A 18 2.68 -6.42 6.78
N ALA A 19 2.25 -7.43 6.05
CA ALA A 19 1.82 -7.30 4.66
C ALA A 19 0.65 -8.27 4.44
N GLY A 20 -0.55 -7.72 4.22
CA GLY A 20 -1.78 -8.50 4.13
C GLY A 20 -2.82 -7.86 3.23
N ALA A 21 -3.79 -8.66 2.79
CA ALA A 21 -4.83 -8.25 1.85
C ALA A 21 -6.09 -7.66 2.52
N ALA A 22 -6.15 -7.63 3.85
CA ALA A 22 -7.29 -7.04 4.56
C ALA A 22 -7.36 -5.53 4.30
N ASN A 23 -8.56 -4.98 4.17
CA ASN A 23 -8.79 -3.55 3.97
C ASN A 23 -8.92 -2.80 5.31
N ASN A 24 -8.48 -1.55 5.31
CA ASN A 24 -8.52 -0.64 6.45
C ASN A 24 -7.86 -1.26 7.68
N GLN A 25 -6.61 -1.74 7.55
CA GLN A 25 -5.94 -2.49 8.62
C GLN A 25 -5.70 -1.64 9.87
N LEU A 26 -5.28 -0.39 9.68
CA LEU A 26 -5.04 0.57 10.75
C LEU A 26 -6.36 1.13 11.31
N ALA A 27 -6.47 1.20 12.63
CA ALA A 27 -7.57 1.85 13.33
C ALA A 27 -7.51 3.38 13.21
N SER A 28 -6.30 3.93 13.06
CA SER A 28 -6.03 5.33 12.71
C SER A 28 -4.67 5.44 12.02
N GLU A 29 -4.41 6.54 11.29
CA GLU A 29 -3.12 6.76 10.61
C GLU A 29 -1.94 6.75 11.59
N GLY A 30 -2.11 7.23 12.82
CA GLY A 30 -1.06 7.27 13.85
C GLY A 30 -0.56 5.89 14.28
N VAL A 31 -1.32 4.82 14.02
CA VAL A 31 -0.84 3.45 14.26
C VAL A 31 0.35 3.10 13.35
N ALA A 32 0.44 3.71 12.17
CA ALA A 32 1.62 3.53 11.31
C ALA A 32 2.91 4.03 11.99
N ASP A 33 2.82 5.14 12.73
CA ASP A 33 3.96 5.70 13.47
C ASP A 33 4.33 4.82 14.66
N LEU A 34 3.34 4.26 15.37
CA LEU A 34 3.57 3.31 16.46
C LEU A 34 4.31 2.05 15.98
N LEU A 35 3.89 1.50 14.83
CA LEU A 35 4.55 0.34 14.22
C LEU A 35 5.98 0.68 13.81
N ALA A 36 6.20 1.83 13.17
CA ALA A 36 7.53 2.29 12.78
C ALA A 36 8.46 2.50 13.98
N ALA A 37 7.97 3.10 15.07
CA ALA A 37 8.73 3.31 16.31
C ALA A 37 9.18 1.98 16.96
N ARG A 38 8.46 0.88 16.69
CA ARG A 38 8.82 -0.48 17.12
C ARG A 38 9.64 -1.26 16.08
N GLU A 39 10.12 -0.60 15.04
CA GLU A 39 10.85 -1.21 13.93
C GLU A 39 10.03 -2.30 13.20
N ILE A 40 8.70 -2.15 13.19
CA ILE A 40 7.78 -3.02 12.45
C ILE A 40 7.42 -2.33 11.14
N LEU A 41 7.83 -2.94 10.03
CA LEU A 41 7.46 -2.45 8.71
C LEU A 41 6.01 -2.82 8.41
N TRP A 42 5.15 -1.82 8.24
CA TRP A 42 3.80 -2.01 7.71
C TRP A 42 3.75 -1.63 6.23
N ALA A 43 3.42 -2.60 5.38
CA ALA A 43 3.16 -2.38 3.97
C ALA A 43 1.72 -1.84 3.82
N PRO A 44 1.52 -0.63 3.26
CA PRO A 44 0.18 -0.05 3.16
C PRO A 44 -0.79 -0.99 2.46
N ASP A 45 -1.91 -1.25 3.11
CA ASP A 45 -2.87 -2.28 2.70
C ASP A 45 -3.44 -2.01 1.31
N PHE A 46 -3.81 -0.76 1.00
CA PHE A 46 -4.32 -0.35 -0.30
C PHE A 46 -3.31 -0.52 -1.45
N VAL A 47 -2.02 -0.67 -1.15
CA VAL A 47 -1.00 -1.02 -2.15
C VAL A 47 -0.82 -2.54 -2.21
N ALA A 48 -0.66 -3.19 -1.06
CA ALA A 48 -0.44 -4.63 -0.96
C ALA A 48 -1.63 -5.46 -1.51
N SER A 49 -2.86 -4.96 -1.37
CA SER A 49 -4.09 -5.62 -1.81
C SER A 49 -4.55 -5.21 -3.21
N ALA A 50 -3.82 -4.33 -3.91
CA ALA A 50 -4.24 -3.73 -5.18
C ALA A 50 -4.40 -4.72 -6.35
N GLY A 51 -3.94 -5.97 -6.20
CA GLY A 51 -3.94 -6.97 -7.26
C GLY A 51 -5.31 -7.23 -7.88
N GLY A 52 -6.38 -7.23 -7.08
CA GLY A 52 -7.74 -7.39 -7.59
C GLY A 52 -8.17 -6.23 -8.50
N ILE A 53 -7.91 -4.99 -8.09
CA ILE A 53 -8.24 -3.79 -8.86
C ILE A 53 -7.42 -3.74 -10.16
N VAL A 54 -6.13 -4.05 -10.08
CA VAL A 54 -5.26 -4.10 -11.27
C VAL A 54 -5.73 -5.18 -12.26
N ASN A 55 -6.14 -6.35 -11.77
CA ASN A 55 -6.68 -7.40 -12.64
C ASN A 55 -8.00 -6.97 -13.33
N ILE A 56 -8.90 -6.33 -12.59
CA ILE A 56 -10.16 -5.80 -13.15
C ILE A 56 -9.88 -4.69 -14.18
N ALA A 57 -8.88 -3.83 -13.93
CA ALA A 57 -8.51 -2.79 -14.90
C ALA A 57 -8.15 -3.37 -16.27
N VAL A 58 -7.45 -4.53 -16.29
CA VAL A 58 -7.12 -5.25 -17.53
C VAL A 58 -8.35 -5.86 -18.19
N GLU A 59 -9.32 -6.34 -17.41
CA GLU A 59 -10.60 -6.84 -17.94
C GLU A 59 -11.40 -5.75 -18.67
N LEU A 60 -11.28 -4.49 -18.22
CA LEU A 60 -11.96 -3.34 -18.81
C LEU A 60 -11.27 -2.80 -20.08
N GLU A 61 -10.11 -3.33 -20.47
CA GLU A 61 -9.46 -2.96 -21.72
C GLU A 61 -10.32 -3.37 -22.95
N PRO A 62 -10.25 -2.64 -24.08
CA PRO A 62 -11.08 -2.93 -25.26
C PRO A 62 -10.94 -4.35 -25.81
N GLU A 63 -9.77 -4.98 -25.67
CA GLU A 63 -9.53 -6.35 -26.10
C GLU A 63 -9.98 -7.40 -25.05
N GLY A 64 -10.49 -6.96 -23.90
CA GLY A 64 -10.95 -7.79 -22.80
C GLY A 64 -9.82 -8.38 -21.95
N TYR A 65 -10.19 -9.31 -21.06
CA TYR A 65 -9.23 -9.95 -20.16
C TYR A 65 -8.17 -10.78 -20.91
N ALA A 66 -6.90 -10.53 -20.59
CA ALA A 66 -5.78 -11.38 -20.98
C ALA A 66 -4.85 -11.60 -19.78
N ARG A 67 -4.64 -12.87 -19.42
CA ARG A 67 -3.80 -13.26 -18.26
C ARG A 67 -2.36 -12.80 -18.43
N GLU A 68 -1.86 -12.80 -19.66
CA GLU A 68 -0.52 -12.40 -20.06
C GLU A 68 -0.28 -10.90 -19.85
N ARG A 69 -1.35 -10.08 -19.83
CA ARG A 69 -1.30 -8.66 -19.45
C ARG A 69 -1.53 -8.46 -17.96
N ALA A 70 -2.45 -9.22 -17.38
CA ALA A 70 -2.81 -9.10 -15.96
C ALA A 70 -1.69 -9.54 -15.02
N GLU A 71 -1.00 -10.65 -15.29
CA GLU A 71 0.07 -11.14 -14.41
C GLU A 71 1.23 -10.15 -14.26
N PRO A 72 1.81 -9.59 -15.34
CA PRO A 72 2.85 -8.56 -15.21
C PRO A 72 2.34 -7.29 -14.50
N ALA A 73 1.12 -6.84 -14.81
CA ALA A 73 0.55 -5.66 -14.18
C ALA A 73 0.39 -5.84 -12.65
N VAL A 74 -0.08 -7.01 -12.21
CA VAL A 74 -0.15 -7.34 -10.78
C VAL A 74 1.24 -7.45 -10.16
N ARG A 75 2.23 -8.02 -10.86
CA ARG A 75 3.61 -8.10 -10.36
C ARG A 75 4.25 -6.72 -10.16
N ALA A 76 3.89 -5.72 -10.96
CA ALA A 76 4.38 -4.35 -10.81
C ALA A 76 3.97 -3.66 -9.49
N ILE A 77 3.02 -4.25 -8.73
CA ILE A 77 2.73 -3.83 -7.35
C ILE A 77 3.96 -3.94 -6.47
N GLY A 78 4.77 -5.00 -6.66
CA GLY A 78 6.02 -5.18 -5.91
C GLY A 78 7.02 -4.04 -6.16
N GLU A 79 7.14 -3.58 -7.41
CA GLU A 79 7.99 -2.43 -7.76
C GLU A 79 7.45 -1.13 -7.16
N THR A 80 6.13 -0.94 -7.18
CA THR A 80 5.49 0.23 -6.58
C THR A 80 5.70 0.25 -5.07
N MET A 81 5.54 -0.89 -4.40
CA MET A 81 5.85 -1.04 -2.97
C MET A 81 7.32 -0.73 -2.69
N GLY A 82 8.25 -1.28 -3.49
CA GLY A 82 9.69 -0.99 -3.35
C GLY A 82 9.99 0.51 -3.39
N ARG A 83 9.45 1.24 -4.36
CA ARG A 83 9.61 2.70 -4.46
C ARG A 83 9.06 3.43 -3.25
N ILE A 84 7.91 3.02 -2.72
CA ILE A 84 7.32 3.61 -1.52
C ILE A 84 8.24 3.43 -0.31
N LEU A 85 8.83 2.24 -0.15
CA LEU A 85 9.74 1.94 0.93
C LEU A 85 11.05 2.74 0.82
N ASP A 86 11.60 2.85 -0.40
CA ASP A 86 12.80 3.64 -0.68
C ASP A 86 12.55 5.14 -0.41
N ASP A 87 11.42 5.68 -0.89
CA ASP A 87 11.03 7.07 -0.66
C ASP A 87 10.84 7.35 0.83
N ALA A 88 10.14 6.46 1.56
CA ALA A 88 9.92 6.57 3.00
C ALA A 88 11.26 6.61 3.77
N ALA A 89 12.19 5.72 3.42
CA ALA A 89 13.52 5.68 4.01
C ALA A 89 14.34 6.95 3.72
N ALA A 90 14.27 7.47 2.49
CA ALA A 90 15.01 8.65 2.08
C ALA A 90 14.58 9.93 2.83
N ILE A 91 13.29 10.06 3.17
CA ILE A 91 12.74 11.23 3.85
C ILE A 91 12.53 11.04 5.36
N GLY A 92 12.82 9.85 5.88
CA GLY A 92 12.62 9.52 7.30
C GLY A 92 11.14 9.51 7.72
N ALA A 93 10.24 9.04 6.85
CA ALA A 93 8.81 8.97 7.10
C ALA A 93 8.29 7.52 7.09
N THR A 94 7.00 7.32 7.38
CA THR A 94 6.38 6.00 7.30
C THR A 94 6.04 5.63 5.85
N PRO A 95 5.90 4.33 5.54
CA PRO A 95 5.36 3.89 4.26
C PRO A 95 3.99 4.48 3.93
N LEU A 96 3.17 4.79 4.93
CA LEU A 96 1.88 5.47 4.74
C LEU A 96 2.07 6.85 4.11
N THR A 97 2.93 7.68 4.71
CA THR A 97 3.23 9.03 4.22
C THR A 97 3.75 9.00 2.79
N ALA A 98 4.75 8.17 2.52
CA ALA A 98 5.34 8.06 1.18
C ALA A 98 4.33 7.56 0.13
N ALA A 99 3.49 6.57 0.48
CA ALA A 99 2.44 6.08 -0.41
C ALA A 99 1.41 7.15 -0.76
N MET A 100 0.98 7.93 0.24
CA MET A 100 0.01 9.02 0.05
C MET A 100 0.59 10.17 -0.79
N GLU A 101 1.88 10.49 -0.61
CA GLU A 101 2.56 11.46 -1.49
C GLU A 101 2.67 10.95 -2.92
N LEU A 102 3.07 9.70 -3.13
CA LEU A 102 3.14 9.10 -4.46
C LEU A 102 1.79 9.13 -5.16
N ALA A 103 0.72 8.79 -4.43
CA ALA A 103 -0.65 8.85 -4.95
C ALA A 103 -1.03 10.28 -5.36
N ARG A 104 -0.77 11.27 -4.50
CA ARG A 104 -1.04 12.70 -4.81
C ARG A 104 -0.26 13.17 -6.04
N ARG A 105 1.02 12.82 -6.16
CA ARG A 105 1.86 13.16 -7.32
C ARG A 105 1.25 12.60 -8.62
N ARG A 106 0.89 11.31 -8.63
CA ARG A 106 0.27 10.66 -9.80
C ARG A 106 -1.07 11.28 -10.18
N LEU A 107 -1.91 11.64 -9.21
CA LEU A 107 -3.18 12.31 -9.47
C LEU A 107 -2.98 13.70 -10.11
N ALA A 108 -2.04 14.48 -9.59
CA ALA A 108 -1.69 15.77 -10.16
C ALA A 108 -1.15 15.66 -11.59
N GLU A 109 -0.28 14.67 -11.86
CA GLU A 109 0.23 14.38 -13.21
C GLU A 109 -0.87 13.95 -14.18
N ALA A 110 -1.88 13.23 -13.70
CA ALA A 110 -3.05 12.84 -14.47
C ALA A 110 -4.07 13.99 -14.69
N GLY A 111 -3.80 15.19 -14.15
CA GLY A 111 -4.73 16.33 -14.22
C GLY A 111 -5.98 16.17 -13.36
N VAL A 112 -5.96 15.24 -12.39
CA VAL A 112 -7.05 15.02 -11.44
C VAL A 112 -6.75 15.86 -10.20
N SER A 113 -7.39 17.03 -10.09
CA SER A 113 -7.34 17.83 -8.86
C SER A 113 -8.22 17.17 -7.78
N ALA A 114 -7.66 17.01 -6.58
CA ALA A 114 -8.37 16.54 -5.39
C ALA A 114 -9.33 17.60 -4.83
#